data_AF-A0A5J4YC10-F1
#
_entry.id   AF-A0A5J4YC10-F1
#
_cell.length_a   1.000
_cell.length_b   1.000
_cell.length_c   1.000
_cell.angle_alpha   90.00
_cell.angle_beta   90.00
_cell.angle_gamma   90.00
#
_symmetry.space_group_name_H-M   'P 1'
#
loop_
_entity.id
_entity.type
_entity.pdbx_description
1 polymer ?
#
loop_
_entity_poly.entity_id
_entity_poly.type
_entity_poly.pdbx_seq_one_letter_code
_entity_poly.pdbx_strand_id
1 'polypeptide(L)' 'MSSKAEFEKAAEEAKSLPDKTSNDDKLILYGLYKQATVGDCNTCKAKWEAWNTQKGKEQSTAQEEYIM' A
#
# COMPACT_ATOMS: atom_id res chain seq x y z
N MET A 1 -15.39 -3.70 21.73
CA MET A 1 -14.21 -4.53 21.40
C MET A 1 -14.57 -5.27 20.12
N SER A 2 -14.00 -4.90 18.98
CA SER A 2 -14.18 -5.71 17.76
C SER A 2 -13.47 -7.03 17.98
N SER A 3 -14.20 -8.13 17.87
CA SER A 3 -13.64 -9.47 17.99
C SER A 3 -12.89 -9.82 16.72
N LYS A 4 -11.81 -10.61 16.84
CA LYS A 4 -11.03 -11.09 15.68
C LYS A 4 -11.92 -11.77 14.62
N ALA A 5 -12.99 -12.43 15.06
CA ALA A 5 -14.01 -13.04 14.18
C ALA A 5 -14.81 -12.01 13.36
N GLU A 6 -15.16 -10.85 13.92
CA GLU A 6 -15.82 -9.77 13.18
C GLU A 6 -14.86 -9.17 12.14
N PHE A 7 -13.58 -9.03 12.48
CA PHE A 7 -12.56 -8.56 11.55
C PHE A 7 -12.36 -9.54 10.39
N GLU A 8 -12.22 -10.83 10.67
CA GLU A 8 -12.07 -11.87 9.63
C GLU A 8 -13.30 -11.93 8.71
N LYS A 9 -14.51 -11.83 9.27
CA LYS A 9 -15.76 -11.76 8.49
C LYS A 9 -15.78 -10.53 7.58
N ALA A 10 -15.47 -9.35 8.11
CA ALA A 10 -15.42 -8.12 7.34
C ALA A 10 -14.32 -8.16 6.25
N ALA A 11 -13.19 -8.83 6.52
CA ALA A 11 -12.12 -9.01 5.54
C ALA A 11 -12.53 -9.94 4.38
N GLU A 12 -13.31 -10.99 4.65
CA GLU A 12 -13.89 -11.83 3.58
C GLU A 12 -14.95 -11.08 2.76
N GLU A 13 -15.80 -10.30 3.42
CA GLU A 13 -16.78 -9.43 2.74
C GLU A 13 -16.08 -8.38 1.86
N ALA A 14 -14.94 -7.83 2.32
CA ALA A 14 -14.13 -6.87 1.57
C ALA A 14 -13.58 -7.45 0.25
N LYS A 15 -13.30 -8.75 0.19
CA LYS A 15 -12.87 -9.45 -1.05
C LYS A 15 -13.98 -9.55 -2.08
N SER A 16 -15.24 -9.52 -1.63
CA SER A 16 -16.44 -9.62 -2.47
C SER A 16 -17.05 -8.25 -2.76
N LEU A 17 -16.33 -7.15 -2.47
CA LEU A 17 -16.81 -5.81 -2.75
C LEU A 17 -17.02 -5.63 -4.26
N PRO A 18 -18.15 -5.01 -4.66
CA PRO A 18 -18.45 -4.82 -6.07
C PRO A 18 -17.41 -3.91 -6.74
N ASP A 19 -17.18 -4.11 -8.04
CA ASP A 19 -16.17 -3.34 -8.79
C ASP A 19 -16.44 -1.82 -8.82
N LYS A 20 -17.66 -1.39 -8.49
CA LYS A 20 -18.04 0.02 -8.31
C LYS A 20 -17.39 0.68 -7.08
N THR A 21 -16.81 -0.08 -6.18
CA THR A 21 -16.10 0.46 -5.00
C THR A 21 -14.87 1.23 -5.47
N SER A 22 -14.76 2.48 -5.03
CA SER A 22 -13.64 3.37 -5.40
C SER A 22 -12.30 2.72 -5.04
N ASN A 23 -11.28 2.99 -5.85
CA ASN A 23 -9.91 2.58 -5.53
C ASN A 23 -9.46 3.15 -4.18
N ASP A 24 -9.91 4.35 -3.83
CA ASP A 24 -9.57 4.99 -2.56
C ASP A 24 -10.12 4.20 -1.35
N ASP A 25 -11.37 3.73 -1.45
CA ASP A 25 -11.98 2.91 -0.39
C ASP A 25 -11.28 1.55 -0.26
N LYS A 26 -10.90 0.94 -1.39
CA LYS A 26 -10.12 -0.30 -1.42
C LYS A 26 -8.74 -0.10 -0.76
N LEU A 27 -8.09 1.03 -0.98
CA LEU A 27 -6.80 1.37 -0.36
C LEU A 27 -6.92 1.58 1.15
N ILE A 28 -7.99 2.22 1.62
CA ILE A 28 -8.27 2.38 3.06
C ILE A 28 -8.45 1.02 3.72
N LEU A 29 -9.28 0.13 3.15
CA LEU A 29 -9.51 -1.21 3.68
C LEU A 29 -8.21 -2.03 3.70
N TYR A 30 -7.40 -1.94 2.66
CA TYR A 30 -6.08 -2.58 2.63
C TYR A 30 -5.16 -2.05 3.74
N GLY A 31 -5.08 -0.73 3.94
CA GLY A 31 -4.27 -0.13 4.99
C GLY A 31 -4.70 -0.58 6.39
N LEU A 32 -6.00 -0.58 6.66
CA LEU A 32 -6.56 -1.07 7.93
C LEU A 32 -6.28 -2.57 8.14
N TYR A 33 -6.44 -3.38 7.09
CA TYR A 33 -6.15 -4.81 7.15
C TYR A 33 -4.66 -5.07 7.46
N LYS A 34 -3.74 -4.36 6.80
CA LYS A 34 -2.30 -4.49 7.05
C LYS A 34 -1.93 -4.05 8.46
N GLN A 35 -2.48 -2.93 8.94
CA GLN A 35 -2.23 -2.45 10.30
C GLN A 35 -2.78 -3.44 11.35
N ALA A 36 -3.95 -4.04 11.12
CA ALA A 36 -4.55 -5.00 12.05
C ALA A 36 -3.83 -6.37 12.08
N THR A 37 -3.18 -6.77 10.98
CA THR A 37 -2.56 -8.10 10.85
C THR A 37 -1.04 -8.09 11.03
N VAL A 38 -0.36 -7.07 10.52
CA VAL A 38 1.09 -6.93 10.56
C VAL A 38 1.51 -5.99 11.70
N GLY A 39 0.61 -5.12 12.16
CA GLY A 39 0.96 -4.01 13.04
C GLY A 39 1.54 -2.86 12.23
N ASP A 40 2.40 -2.07 12.88
CA ASP A 40 2.92 -0.84 12.30
C ASP A 40 3.64 -1.05 10.97
N CYS A 41 3.37 -0.13 10.04
CA CYS A 41 3.97 -0.11 8.72
C CYS A 41 5.50 -0.05 8.81
N ASN A 42 6.16 -1.15 8.46
CA ASN A 42 7.62 -1.30 8.49
C ASN A 42 8.31 -1.00 7.16
N THR A 43 7.55 -0.66 6.11
CA THR A 43 8.13 -0.21 4.85
C THR A 43 8.60 1.24 5.01
N CYS A 44 9.90 1.47 4.88
CA CYS A 44 10.47 2.81 4.96
C CYS A 44 9.87 3.70 3.86
N LYS A 45 8.96 4.60 4.23
CA LYS A 45 8.40 5.64 3.36
C LYS A 45 9.49 6.38 2.59
N ALA A 46 10.64 6.60 3.23
CA ALA A 46 11.84 7.20 2.65
C ALA A 46 12.34 6.52 1.37
N LYS A 47 12.26 5.18 1.26
CA LYS A 47 12.68 4.47 0.03
C LYS A 47 11.72 4.74 -1.12
N TRP A 48 10.42 4.75 -0.82
CA TRP A 48 9.40 5.08 -1.82
C TRP A 48 9.55 6.55 -2.26
N GLU A 49 9.73 7.47 -1.31
CA GLU A 49 9.93 8.89 -1.61
C GLU A 49 11.20 9.12 -2.44
N ALA A 50 12.34 8.52 -2.08
CA ALA A 50 13.60 8.64 -2.81
C ALA A 50 13.53 8.07 -4.23
N TRP A 51 12.71 7.05 -4.48
CA TRP A 51 12.47 6.56 -5.83
C TRP A 51 11.47 7.43 -6.59
N ASN A 52 10.40 7.88 -5.94
CA ASN A 52 9.37 8.71 -6.56
C ASN A 52 9.89 10.09 -7.00
N THR A 53 10.94 10.63 -6.35
CA THR A 53 11.63 11.84 -6.83
C THR A 53 12.35 11.64 -8.17
N GLN A 54 12.67 10.40 -8.55
CA GLN A 54 13.26 10.07 -9.84
C GLN A 54 12.21 9.77 -10.93
N LYS A 55 10.92 9.93 -10.62
CA LYS A 55 9.83 9.67 -11.58
C LYS A 55 9.93 10.62 -12.78
N GLY A 56 9.93 10.06 -13.98
CA GLY A 56 10.07 10.81 -15.24
C GLY A 56 11.51 10.96 -15.73
N LYS A 57 12.50 10.52 -14.93
CA LYS A 57 13.89 10.41 -15.39
C LYS A 57 14.03 9.23 -16.36
N GLU A 58 14.76 9.45 -17.45
CA GLU A 58 15.10 8.36 -18.38
C GLU A 58 16.02 7.34 -17.72
N GLN A 59 15.89 6.07 -18.12
CA GLN A 59 16.68 4.99 -17.54
C GLN A 59 18.19 5.19 -17.73
N SER A 60 18.62 5.70 -18.90
CA SER A 60 20.01 6.03 -19.20
C SER A 60 20.56 7.09 -18.25
N THR A 61 19.84 8.19 -18.07
CA THR A 61 20.23 9.28 -17.15
C THR A 61 20.29 8.80 -15.70
N ALA A 62 19.35 7.98 -15.25
CA ALA A 62 19.37 7.42 -13.90
C ALA A 62 20.55 6.47 -13.67
N GLN A 63 20.98 5.72 -14.70
CA GLN A 63 22.17 4.86 -14.64
C GLN A 63 23.46 5.66 -14.63
N GLU A 64 23.57 6.70 -15.45
CA GLU A 64 24.73 7.59 -15.49
C GLU A 64 24.95 8.31 -14.15
N GLU A 65 23.89 8.87 -13.55
CA GLU A 65 23.95 9.48 -12.23
C GLU A 65 24.24 8.50 -11.09
N TYR A 66 23.94 7.21 -11.27
CA TYR A 66 24.24 6.18 -10.27
C TYR A 66 25.73 5.79 -10.27
N ILE A 67 26.40 5.92 -11.42
CA ILE A 67 27.79 5.47 -11.61
C ILE A 67 28.81 6.61 -11.40
N MET A 68 28.38 7.88 -11.55
CA MET A 68 29.18 9.08 -11.25
C MET A 68 29.35 9.33 -9.75
#